data_AF-A0AAV8XHD5-F1
#
_entry.id   AF-A0AAV8XHD5-F1
#
_cell.length_a   1.000
_cell.length_b   1.000
_cell.length_c   1.000
_cell.angle_alpha   90.00
_cell.angle_beta   90.00
_cell.angle_gamma   90.00
#
_symmetry.space_group_name_H-M   'P 1'
#
loop_
_entity.id
_entity.type
_entity.pdbx_description
1 polymer ?
#
loop_
_entity_poly.entity_id
_entity_poly.type
_entity_poly.pdbx_seq_one_letter_code
_entity_poly.pdbx_strand_id
1 'polypeptide(L)'
;MEALQVAEVDATEKTQLHGVQGRFPERTSPSHTTFRKVEAKLRTGSFPSTVKHANHTIQGESNLTRQTKAVNPHVSLRVLGREIRDSKDTVHIILKAHGYHPFKIHLSQGLRPNDL
;
A
#
# COMPACT_ATOMS: atom_id res chain seq x y z
N MET A 1 22.50 -20.80 -54.39
CA MET A 1 22.62 -19.46 -53.77
C MET A 1 21.37 -19.24 -52.94
N GLU A 2 21.39 -19.58 -51.65
CA GLU A 2 20.39 -19.10 -50.67
C GLU A 2 20.81 -19.59 -49.28
N ALA A 3 21.48 -18.72 -48.52
CA ALA A 3 21.71 -18.88 -47.08
C ALA A 3 22.27 -17.55 -46.52
N LEU A 4 21.47 -16.48 -46.57
CA LEU A 4 21.84 -15.16 -46.03
C LEU A 4 20.59 -14.53 -45.41
N GLN A 5 20.02 -15.15 -44.37
CA GLN A 5 18.88 -14.55 -43.66
C GLN A 5 18.71 -14.96 -42.19
N VAL A 6 19.62 -15.73 -41.58
CA VAL A 6 19.43 -16.23 -40.20
C VAL A 6 20.22 -15.46 -39.14
N ALA A 7 21.10 -14.52 -39.53
CA ALA A 7 22.01 -13.88 -38.58
C ALA A 7 21.52 -12.55 -37.96
N GLU A 8 20.41 -11.98 -38.44
CA GLU A 8 20.04 -10.59 -38.09
C GLU A 8 19.18 -10.47 -36.81
N VAL A 9 18.57 -11.58 -36.35
CA VAL A 9 17.64 -11.57 -35.20
C VAL A 9 18.38 -11.64 -33.85
N ASP A 10 19.62 -12.13 -33.85
CA ASP A 10 20.38 -12.44 -32.62
C ASP A 10 21.16 -11.22 -32.07
N ALA A 11 21.29 -10.15 -32.86
CA ALA A 11 22.00 -8.92 -32.47
C ALA A 11 21.15 -8.00 -31.57
N THR A 12 19.82 -8.10 -31.66
CA THR A 12 18.87 -7.25 -30.92
C THR A 12 18.75 -7.59 -29.43
N GLU A 13 19.09 -8.81 -29.02
CA GLU A 13 18.99 -9.23 -27.61
C GLU A 13 20.18 -8.73 -26.76
N LYS A 14 21.35 -8.51 -27.37
CA LYS A 14 22.56 -8.08 -26.66
C LYS A 14 22.64 -6.57 -26.42
N THR A 15 21.88 -5.77 -27.19
CA THR A 15 22.01 -4.31 -27.19
C THR A 15 21.36 -3.63 -25.98
N GLN A 16 20.43 -4.28 -25.27
CA GLN A 16 19.64 -3.59 -24.25
C GLN A 16 20.31 -3.50 -22.87
N LEU A 17 21.26 -4.39 -22.54
CA LEU A 17 21.93 -4.37 -21.22
C LEU A 17 23.14 -3.42 -21.14
N HIS A 18 23.71 -3.03 -22.28
CA HIS A 18 24.90 -2.17 -22.33
C HIS A 18 24.61 -0.69 -22.03
N GLY A 19 23.39 -0.20 -22.32
CA GLY A 19 23.06 1.22 -22.18
C GLY A 19 23.08 1.74 -20.73
N VAL A 20 22.81 0.87 -19.75
CA VAL A 20 22.80 1.24 -18.33
C VAL A 20 24.21 1.23 -17.74
N GLN A 21 25.04 0.23 -18.07
CA GLN A 21 26.42 0.12 -17.60
C GLN A 21 27.35 1.22 -18.14
N GLY A 22 27.16 1.65 -19.40
CA GLY A 22 27.92 2.76 -19.94
C GLY A 22 27.64 4.11 -19.26
N ARG A 23 26.43 4.29 -18.71
CA ARG A 23 26.04 5.51 -18.00
C ARG A 23 26.28 5.46 -16.49
N PHE A 24 26.24 4.26 -15.90
CA PHE A 24 26.43 4.04 -14.47
C PHE A 24 27.37 2.86 -14.23
N PRO A 25 28.68 3.04 -14.45
CA PRO A 25 29.66 1.95 -14.36
C PRO A 25 29.76 1.37 -12.94
N GLU A 26 29.51 2.18 -11.91
CA GLU A 26 29.51 1.78 -10.50
C GLU A 26 28.27 0.96 -10.08
N ARG A 27 27.30 0.74 -10.99
CA ARG A 27 26.04 0.06 -10.67
C ARG A 27 25.94 -1.29 -11.39
N THR A 28 25.55 -2.31 -10.63
CA THR A 28 25.18 -3.61 -11.19
C THR A 28 23.92 -3.48 -12.06
N SER A 29 23.97 -3.98 -13.28
CA SER A 29 22.80 -4.02 -14.17
C SER A 29 21.67 -4.85 -13.55
N PRO A 30 20.40 -4.39 -13.66
CA PRO A 30 19.25 -5.22 -13.32
C PRO A 30 19.23 -6.51 -14.13
N SER A 31 18.60 -7.56 -13.59
CA SER A 31 18.45 -8.83 -14.30
C SER A 31 17.60 -8.68 -15.57
N HIS A 32 17.84 -9.54 -16.56
CA HIS A 32 17.03 -9.61 -17.78
C HIS A 32 15.52 -9.79 -17.49
N THR A 33 15.19 -10.56 -16.44
CA THR A 33 13.81 -10.74 -15.98
C THR A 33 13.17 -9.46 -15.47
N THR A 34 13.96 -8.53 -14.91
CA THR A 34 13.49 -7.22 -14.47
C THR A 34 13.13 -6.36 -15.68
N PHE A 35 13.97 -6.35 -16.72
CA PHE A 35 13.69 -5.63 -17.97
C PHE A 35 12.42 -6.16 -18.66
N ARG A 36 12.28 -7.47 -18.81
CA ARG A 36 11.05 -8.08 -19.38
C ARG A 36 9.78 -7.69 -18.62
N LYS A 37 9.82 -7.64 -17.28
CA LYS A 37 8.67 -7.22 -16.46
C LYS A 37 8.31 -5.74 -16.68
N VAL A 38 9.31 -4.88 -16.85
CA VAL A 38 9.09 -3.46 -17.14
C VAL A 38 8.53 -3.29 -18.55
N GLU A 39 9.13 -3.95 -19.55
CA GLU A 39 8.68 -3.90 -20.94
C GLU A 39 7.22 -4.37 -21.08
N ALA A 40 6.87 -5.51 -20.49
CA ALA A 40 5.50 -6.03 -20.53
C ALA A 40 4.48 -5.03 -19.97
N LYS A 41 4.83 -4.33 -18.87
CA LYS A 41 3.97 -3.31 -18.25
C LYS A 41 3.87 -2.04 -19.09
N LEU A 42 4.98 -1.61 -19.70
CA LEU A 42 4.99 -0.47 -20.62
C LEU A 42 4.11 -0.71 -21.84
N ARG A 43 4.12 -1.93 -22.39
CA ARG A 43 3.20 -2.32 -23.48
C ARG A 43 1.73 -2.21 -23.08
N THR A 44 1.40 -2.49 -21.82
CA THR A 44 0.04 -2.29 -21.27
C THR A 44 -0.25 -0.83 -20.89
N GLY A 45 0.72 0.09 -21.01
CA GLY A 45 0.58 1.49 -20.60
C GLY A 45 0.55 1.70 -19.09
N SER A 46 0.99 0.72 -18.29
CA SER A 46 0.98 0.81 -16.82
C SER A 46 2.40 0.96 -16.28
N PHE A 47 2.62 1.97 -15.43
CA PHE A 47 3.83 2.05 -14.62
C PHE A 47 3.58 1.39 -13.26
N PRO A 48 4.52 0.57 -12.74
CA PRO A 48 4.40 0.08 -11.38
C PRO A 48 4.43 1.25 -10.39
N SER A 49 3.29 1.61 -9.83
CA SER A 49 3.25 2.40 -8.59
C SER A 49 3.79 1.52 -7.47
N THR A 50 4.91 1.92 -6.86
CA THR A 50 5.63 1.19 -5.81
C THR A 50 4.90 1.25 -4.46
N VAL A 51 3.57 1.28 -4.45
CA VAL A 51 2.79 1.34 -3.23
C VAL A 51 1.92 0.10 -3.15
N LYS A 52 2.56 -1.03 -2.84
CA LYS A 52 1.84 -2.16 -2.26
C LYS A 52 1.80 -1.93 -0.75
N HIS A 53 0.77 -1.24 -0.27
CA HIS A 53 0.40 -1.39 1.14
C HIS A 53 -0.01 -2.85 1.32
N ALA A 54 0.64 -3.55 2.25
CA ALA A 54 0.19 -4.87 2.65
C ALA A 54 -1.25 -4.71 3.13
N ASN A 55 -2.20 -5.23 2.37
CA ASN A 55 -3.58 -5.34 2.82
C ASN A 55 -3.57 -6.38 3.93
N HIS A 56 -3.37 -5.94 5.18
CA HIS A 56 -3.78 -6.76 6.30
C HIS A 56 -5.28 -6.99 6.11
N THR A 57 -5.65 -8.26 5.96
CA THR A 57 -7.04 -8.72 5.84
C THR A 57 -7.78 -8.39 7.14
N ILE A 58 -8.21 -7.13 7.29
CA ILE A 58 -8.99 -6.65 8.44
C ILE A 58 -10.39 -6.28 7.93
N GLN A 59 -11.08 -7.18 7.21
CA GLN A 59 -12.43 -6.89 6.73
C GLN A 59 -13.53 -7.41 7.66
N GLY A 60 -13.29 -8.48 8.43
CA GLY A 60 -14.26 -9.03 9.37
C GLY A 60 -14.37 -8.20 10.66
N GLU A 61 -13.25 -8.03 11.35
CA GLU A 61 -13.17 -7.37 12.68
C GLU A 61 -13.30 -5.83 12.60
N SER A 62 -13.06 -5.24 11.42
CA SER A 62 -13.18 -3.80 11.21
C SER A 62 -14.61 -3.29 11.30
N ASN A 63 -15.59 -4.08 10.85
CA ASN A 63 -16.99 -3.69 10.90
C ASN A 63 -17.52 -3.64 12.33
N LEU A 64 -17.14 -4.61 13.17
CA LEU A 64 -17.53 -4.63 14.57
C LEU A 64 -16.91 -3.44 15.32
N THR A 65 -15.59 -3.24 15.16
CA THR A 65 -14.84 -2.09 15.72
C THR A 65 -15.52 -0.76 15.40
N ARG A 66 -15.98 -0.60 14.15
CA ARG A 66 -16.70 0.59 13.70
C ARG A 66 -18.05 0.74 14.39
N GLN A 67 -18.85 -0.33 14.44
CA GLN A 67 -20.19 -0.30 15.04
C GLN A 67 -20.14 0.04 16.52
N THR A 68 -19.26 -0.59 17.31
CA THR A 68 -19.17 -0.31 18.75
C THR A 68 -18.73 1.14 19.01
N LYS A 69 -17.81 1.67 18.20
CA LYS A 69 -17.36 3.07 18.33
C LYS A 69 -18.43 4.08 17.91
N ALA A 70 -19.30 3.74 16.96
CA ALA A 70 -20.44 4.56 16.58
C ALA A 70 -21.52 4.61 17.67
N VAL A 71 -21.78 3.48 18.34
CA VAL A 71 -22.73 3.40 19.48
C VAL A 71 -22.18 4.12 20.71
N ASN A 72 -20.88 3.98 20.98
CA ASN A 72 -20.23 4.63 22.11
C ASN A 72 -18.91 5.31 21.67
N PRO A 73 -18.94 6.60 21.30
CA PRO A 73 -17.73 7.31 20.87
C PRO A 73 -16.72 7.49 22.01
N HIS A 74 -17.13 7.31 23.27
CA HIS A 74 -16.26 7.51 24.43
C HIS A 74 -15.50 6.25 24.86
N VAL A 75 -15.76 5.09 24.24
CA VAL A 75 -15.06 3.85 24.56
C VAL A 75 -13.56 3.98 24.26
N SER A 76 -12.73 3.50 25.18
CA SER A 76 -11.27 3.51 25.00
C SER A 76 -10.83 2.43 24.02
N LEU A 77 -9.76 2.69 23.26
CA LEU A 77 -9.24 1.72 22.28
C LEU A 77 -8.77 0.41 22.93
N ARG A 78 -8.25 0.47 24.17
CA ARG A 78 -7.82 -0.72 24.93
C ARG A 78 -8.99 -1.58 25.36
N VAL A 79 -10.10 -0.95 25.77
CA VAL A 79 -11.34 -1.65 26.12
C VAL A 79 -11.93 -2.29 24.87
N LEU A 80 -12.03 -1.52 23.78
CA LEU A 80 -12.52 -2.01 22.50
C LEU A 80 -11.70 -3.20 21.97
N GLY A 81 -10.36 -3.12 22.05
CA GLY A 81 -9.49 -4.22 21.68
C GLY A 81 -9.73 -5.48 22.52
N ARG A 82 -9.95 -5.34 23.84
CA ARG A 82 -10.29 -6.50 24.69
C ARG A 82 -11.63 -7.14 24.32
N GLU A 83 -12.64 -6.34 23.99
CA GLU A 83 -13.96 -6.82 23.58
C GLU A 83 -13.91 -7.59 22.26
N ILE A 84 -13.14 -7.08 21.30
CA ILE A 84 -13.04 -7.64 19.93
C ILE A 84 -11.92 -8.69 19.83
N ARG A 85 -11.14 -8.89 20.89
CA ARG A 85 -9.94 -9.75 20.96
C ARG A 85 -8.80 -9.32 20.03
N ASP A 86 -8.72 -8.02 19.81
CA ASP A 86 -7.75 -7.36 18.96
C ASP A 86 -6.74 -6.53 19.77
N SER A 87 -5.58 -6.28 19.16
CA SER A 87 -4.62 -5.36 19.75
C SER A 87 -5.13 -3.91 19.65
N LYS A 88 -4.77 -3.07 20.63
CA LYS A 88 -5.09 -1.63 20.59
C LYS A 88 -4.54 -0.93 19.33
N ASP A 89 -3.43 -1.41 18.79
CA ASP A 89 -2.83 -0.84 17.59
C ASP A 89 -3.60 -1.25 16.33
N THR A 90 -4.06 -2.50 16.26
CA THR A 90 -4.96 -2.98 15.20
C THR A 90 -6.23 -2.14 15.17
N VAL A 91 -6.88 -1.98 16.32
CA VAL A 91 -8.08 -1.13 16.49
C VAL A 91 -7.82 0.31 16.04
N HIS A 92 -6.68 0.89 16.41
CA HIS A 92 -6.32 2.25 16.00
C HIS A 92 -6.17 2.38 14.48
N ILE A 93 -5.49 1.42 13.84
CA ILE A 93 -5.29 1.38 12.38
C ILE A 93 -6.65 1.27 11.67
N ILE A 94 -7.52 0.38 12.14
CA ILE A 94 -8.89 0.20 11.61
C ILE A 94 -9.66 1.51 11.67
N LEU A 95 -9.73 2.13 12.85
CA LEU A 95 -10.51 3.36 13.04
C LEU A 95 -9.98 4.49 12.16
N LYS A 96 -8.65 4.64 12.07
CA LYS A 96 -7.99 5.63 11.20
C LYS A 96 -8.30 5.39 9.72
N ALA A 97 -8.27 4.14 9.27
CA ALA A 97 -8.59 3.78 7.88
C ALA A 97 -10.04 4.11 7.50
N HIS A 98 -10.95 4.11 8.48
CA HIS A 98 -12.37 4.44 8.30
C HIS A 98 -12.73 5.88 8.68
N GLY A 99 -11.75 6.75 8.93
CA GLY A 99 -11.99 8.18 9.25
C GLY A 99 -12.53 8.44 10.66
N TYR A 100 -12.52 7.45 11.55
CA TYR A 100 -12.91 7.64 12.95
C TYR A 100 -11.75 8.21 13.77
N HIS A 101 -12.06 9.20 14.60
CA HIS A 101 -11.05 9.76 15.50
C HIS A 101 -10.81 8.80 16.69
N PRO A 102 -9.57 8.39 16.94
CA PRO A 102 -9.25 7.42 17.98
C PRO A 102 -9.39 7.97 19.41
N PHE A 103 -9.30 9.29 19.57
CA PHE A 103 -9.36 9.96 20.87
C PHE A 103 -10.74 10.58 21.14
N LYS A 104 -11.06 10.70 22.43
CA LYS A 104 -12.31 11.27 22.93
C LYS A 104 -12.44 12.73 22.51
N ILE A 105 -13.56 13.09 21.90
CA ILE A 105 -13.93 14.50 21.75
C ILE A 105 -14.35 14.99 23.13
N HIS A 106 -13.53 15.82 23.76
CA HIS A 106 -13.89 16.52 24.97
C HIS A 106 -14.52 17.86 24.58
N LEU A 107 -15.81 18.02 24.85
CA LEU A 107 -16.45 19.33 24.79
C LEU A 107 -15.93 20.11 26.00
N SER A 108 -15.04 21.07 25.76
CA SER A 108 -14.46 21.93 26.80
C SER A 108 -15.47 22.92 27.39
N GLN A 109 -16.62 23.10 26.73
CA GLN A 109 -17.71 23.97 27.14
C GLN A 109 -19.00 23.15 27.14
N GLY A 110 -19.35 22.60 28.30
CA GLY A 110 -20.69 22.05 28.52
C GLY A 110 -21.60 23.18 28.96
N LEU A 111 -22.72 23.37 28.25
CA LEU A 111 -23.78 24.29 28.67
C LEU A 111 -24.20 23.89 30.09
N ARG A 112 -23.96 24.77 31.07
CA ARG A 112 -24.52 24.61 32.41
C ARG A 112 -25.98 25.02 32.36
N PRO A 113 -26.82 24.50 33.27
CA PRO A 113 -28.23 24.90 33.36
C PRO A 113 -28.45 26.41 33.52
N ASN A 114 -27.42 27.16 33.94
CA ASN A 114 -27.46 28.60 34.18
C ASN A 114 -26.75 29.43 33.09
N ASP A 115 -26.33 28.82 31.99
CA ASP A 115 -25.65 29.51 30.88
C ASP A 115 -26.64 30.05 29.82
N LEU A 116 -27.94 30.07 30.14
CA LEU A 116 -29.03 30.68 29.34
C LEU A 116 -29.40 32.07 29.86
#